data_AF-A0A7X5RET6-F1
#
_entry.id   AF-A0A7X5RET6-F1
#
_cell.length_a   1.000
_cell.length_b   1.000
_cell.length_c   1.000
_cell.angle_alpha   90.00
_cell.angle_beta   90.00
_cell.angle_gamma   90.00
#
_symmetry.space_group_name_H-M   'P 1'
#
loop_
_entity.id
_entity.type
_entity.pdbx_description
1 polymer ?
#
loop_
_entity_poly.entity_id
_entity_poly.type
_entity_poly.pdbx_seq_one_letter_code
_entity_poly.pdbx_strand_id
1 'polypeptide(L)'
;MRAYINKELKIDGRNIPYPVFDSAEYFELHDQIEDVDRFREQNMEIDMLVTQILALKQSCFLLRHTTHSCESLSDGLYQLKLRLIAELEEKYGYKFDDAWMERLAG
;
A
#
# COMPACT_ATOMS: atom_id res chain seq x y z
N MET A 1 -15.64 4.49 22.08
CA MET A 1 -14.92 4.87 20.83
C MET A 1 -14.04 6.14 20.94
N ARG A 2 -14.13 6.97 22.00
CA ARG A 2 -13.33 8.21 22.13
C ARG A 2 -12.08 8.14 23.02
N ALA A 3 -11.82 7.01 23.71
CA ALA A 3 -10.72 6.92 24.67
C ALA A 3 -9.31 6.82 24.03
N TYR A 4 -9.23 6.47 22.74
CA TYR A 4 -7.96 6.33 22.02
C TYR A 4 -7.49 7.63 21.34
N ILE A 5 -8.37 8.62 21.16
CA ILE A 5 -8.09 9.86 20.43
C ILE A 5 -7.18 10.80 21.24
N ASN A 6 -7.17 10.67 22.57
CA ASN A 6 -6.44 11.57 23.47
C ASN A 6 -5.14 10.97 24.04
N LYS A 7 -4.70 9.79 23.54
CA LYS A 7 -3.38 9.25 23.90
C LYS A 7 -2.37 9.69 22.84
N GLU A 8 -1.27 10.31 23.27
CA GLU A 8 -0.09 10.43 22.41
C GLU A 8 0.39 9.03 22.02
N LEU A 9 0.05 8.63 20.79
CA LEU A 9 0.59 7.44 20.16
C LEU A 9 1.96 7.81 19.62
N LYS A 10 3.01 7.40 20.35
CA LYS A 10 4.37 7.41 19.80
C LYS A 10 4.52 6.20 18.88
N ILE A 11 4.26 6.42 17.59
CA ILE A 11 4.48 5.41 16.55
C ILE A 11 5.96 5.51 16.14
N ASP A 12 6.78 4.55 16.57
CA ASP A 12 8.16 4.42 16.09
C ASP A 12 8.16 3.55 14.82
N GLY A 13 8.22 4.19 13.66
CA GLY A 13 8.19 3.51 12.35
C GLY A 13 9.35 2.55 12.12
N ARG A 14 10.43 2.62 12.92
CA ARG A 14 11.61 1.75 12.82
C ARG A 14 11.38 0.32 13.28
N ASN A 15 10.32 0.06 14.06
CA ASN A 15 9.98 -1.27 14.56
C ASN A 15 8.87 -1.96 13.75
N ILE A 16 8.42 -1.38 12.63
CA ILE A 16 7.47 -2.02 11.73
C ILE A 16 8.25 -3.06 10.92
N PRO A 17 7.97 -4.37 11.06
CA PRO A 17 8.68 -5.42 10.32
C PRO A 17 8.14 -5.54 8.89
N TYR A 18 7.91 -4.40 8.24
CA TYR A 18 7.44 -4.29 6.87
C TYR A 18 8.02 -3.03 6.25
N PRO A 19 8.74 -3.12 5.13
CA PRO A 19 9.24 -1.94 4.43
C PRO A 19 8.07 -1.08 3.95
N VAL A 20 8.01 0.16 4.43
CA VAL A 20 7.06 1.16 3.94
C VAL A 20 7.57 1.62 2.57
N PHE A 21 6.73 1.46 1.57
CA PHE A 21 6.97 1.89 0.19
C PHE A 21 5.95 2.94 -0.20
N ASP A 22 6.41 4.00 -0.84
CA ASP A 22 5.52 4.87 -1.62
C ASP A 22 5.47 4.44 -3.10
N SER A 23 4.60 5.09 -3.87
CA SER A 23 4.48 4.81 -5.29
C SER A 23 5.74 5.16 -6.08
N ALA A 24 6.52 6.16 -5.64
CA ALA A 24 7.73 6.58 -6.33
C ALA A 24 8.82 5.50 -6.20
N GLU A 25 9.04 4.98 -5.00
CA GLU A 25 9.96 3.87 -4.75
C GLU A 25 9.51 2.59 -5.50
N TYR A 26 8.19 2.35 -5.59
CA TYR A 26 7.67 1.25 -6.40
C TYR A 26 8.04 1.43 -7.88
N PHE A 27 7.77 2.60 -8.46
CA PHE A 27 8.08 2.87 -9.87
C PHE A 27 9.59 2.84 -10.17
N GLU A 28 10.42 3.33 -9.25
CA GLU A 28 11.87 3.29 -9.39
C GLU A 28 12.41 1.86 -9.32
N LEU A 29 12.04 1.11 -8.28
CA LEU A 29 12.67 -0.17 -7.98
C LEU A 29 12.06 -1.34 -8.77
N HIS A 30 10.74 -1.34 -8.97
CA HIS A 30 10.03 -2.40 -9.67
C HIS A 30 9.97 -2.14 -11.17
N ASP A 31 9.47 -0.97 -11.58
CA ASP A 31 9.26 -0.64 -12.99
C ASP A 31 10.52 -0.09 -13.67
N GLN A 32 11.58 0.21 -12.89
CA GLN A 32 12.85 0.76 -13.38
C GLN A 32 12.67 2.08 -14.14
N ILE A 33 11.73 2.91 -13.68
CA ILE A 33 11.47 4.22 -14.27
C ILE A 33 12.56 5.19 -13.82
N GLU A 34 13.33 5.73 -14.78
CA GLU A 34 14.42 6.66 -14.48
C GLU A 34 13.93 8.05 -14.05
N ASP A 35 12.85 8.55 -14.66
CA ASP A 35 12.24 9.85 -14.36
C ASP A 35 10.85 9.66 -13.75
N VAL A 36 10.85 9.25 -12.49
CA VAL A 36 9.64 8.90 -11.74
C VAL A 36 8.71 10.10 -11.57
N ASP A 37 9.25 11.28 -11.28
CA ASP A 37 8.45 12.49 -11.09
C ASP A 37 7.65 12.82 -12.35
N ARG A 38 8.31 12.81 -13.51
CA ARG A 38 7.63 13.03 -14.79
C ARG A 38 6.62 11.93 -15.10
N PHE A 39 6.94 10.67 -14.81
CA PHE A 39 5.99 9.57 -15.01
C PHE A 39 4.72 9.78 -14.17
N ARG A 40 4.86 10.18 -12.90
CA ARG A 40 3.74 10.44 -11.99
C ARG A 40 2.89 11.63 -12.44
N GLU A 41 3.53 12.71 -12.90
CA GLU A 41 2.83 13.86 -13.47
C GLU A 41 2.01 13.50 -14.72
N GLN A 42 2.54 12.61 -15.57
CA GLN A 42 1.86 12.16 -16.78
C GLN A 42 0.78 11.11 -16.50
N ASN A 43 0.91 10.37 -15.40
CA ASN A 43 0.07 9.22 -15.06
C ASN A 43 -0.53 9.36 -13.65
N MET A 44 -1.09 10.54 -13.34
CA MET A 44 -1.60 10.88 -11.99
C MET A 44 -2.59 9.85 -11.44
N GLU A 45 -3.48 9.31 -12.28
CA GLU A 45 -4.47 8.32 -11.85
C GLU A 45 -3.83 6.97 -11.50
N ILE A 46 -2.81 6.56 -12.26
CA ILE A 46 -2.02 5.35 -11.97
C ILE A 46 -1.25 5.57 -10.65
N ASP A 47 -0.57 6.71 -10.50
CA ASP A 47 0.14 7.07 -9.26
C ASP A 47 -0.78 7.01 -8.04
N MET A 48 -1.96 7.61 -8.15
CA MET A 48 -2.96 7.62 -7.09
C MET A 48 -3.42 6.20 -6.73
N LEU A 49 -3.77 5.38 -7.71
CA LEU A 49 -4.25 4.01 -7.48
C LEU A 49 -3.16 3.12 -6.89
N VAL A 50 -1.93 3.19 -7.42
CA VAL A 50 -0.76 2.47 -6.87
C VAL A 50 -0.50 2.89 -5.43
N THR A 51 -0.52 4.19 -5.14
CA THR A 51 -0.39 4.72 -3.77
C THR A 51 -1.46 4.13 -2.84
N GLN A 52 -2.72 4.10 -3.27
CA GLN A 52 -3.81 3.54 -2.48
C GLN A 52 -3.65 2.03 -2.23
N ILE A 53 -3.24 1.27 -3.26
CA ILE A 53 -2.97 -0.16 -3.14
C ILE A 53 -1.85 -0.43 -2.13
N LEU A 54 -0.75 0.31 -2.21
CA LEU A 54 0.38 0.20 -1.28
C LEU A 54 -0.04 0.53 0.16
N ALA A 55 -0.77 1.62 0.35
CA ALA A 55 -1.28 2.03 1.66
C ALA A 55 -2.22 0.97 2.26
N LEU A 56 -3.11 0.37 1.47
CA LEU A 56 -3.99 -0.71 1.92
C LEU A 56 -3.20 -1.96 2.30
N LYS A 57 -2.17 -2.33 1.54
CA LYS A 57 -1.31 -3.47 1.85
C LYS A 57 -0.57 -3.27 3.18
N GLN A 58 0.06 -2.12 3.37
CA GLN A 58 0.73 -1.74 4.62
C GLN A 58 -0.24 -1.73 5.80
N SER A 59 -1.45 -1.19 5.60
CA SER A 59 -2.51 -1.16 6.62
C SER A 59 -2.94 -2.57 7.00
N CYS A 60 -3.16 -3.47 6.03
CA CYS A 60 -3.48 -4.87 6.27
C CYS A 60 -2.42 -5.58 7.10
N PHE A 61 -1.14 -5.39 6.75
CA PHE A 61 -0.03 -5.96 7.49
C PHE A 61 -0.03 -5.48 8.95
N LEU A 62 -0.10 -4.16 9.17
CA LEU A 62 -0.12 -3.58 10.51
C LEU A 62 -1.31 -4.05 11.34
N LEU A 63 -2.52 -4.07 10.76
CA LEU A 63 -3.73 -4.49 11.47
C LEU A 63 -3.65 -5.95 11.93
N ARG A 64 -3.11 -6.84 11.10
CA ARG A 64 -2.92 -8.25 11.44
C ARG A 64 -1.87 -8.48 12.53
N HIS A 65 -0.89 -7.59 12.65
CA HIS A 65 0.19 -7.71 13.65
C HIS A 65 -0.06 -6.94 14.95
N THR A 66 -0.91 -5.92 14.93
CA THR A 66 -1.13 -5.03 16.09
C THR A 66 -2.47 -5.24 16.79
N THR A 67 -3.39 -5.99 16.20
CA THR A 67 -4.75 -6.17 16.74
C THR A 67 -5.23 -7.61 16.62
N HIS A 68 -6.20 -7.98 17.45
CA HIS A 68 -7.02 -9.18 17.25
C HIS A 68 -8.05 -9.02 16.13
N SER A 69 -8.02 -7.92 15.36
CA SER A 69 -8.97 -7.61 14.29
C SER A 69 -8.62 -8.30 12.96
N CYS A 70 -7.89 -9.41 13.02
CA CYS A 70 -7.96 -10.42 11.97
C CYS A 70 -9.44 -10.74 11.70
N GLU A 71 -9.80 -10.96 10.44
CA GLU A 71 -11.11 -11.47 9.98
C GLU A 71 -12.21 -10.46 9.59
N SER A 72 -12.21 -9.19 10.02
CA SER A 72 -13.25 -8.22 9.56
C SER A 72 -12.68 -7.00 8.86
N LEU A 73 -11.93 -6.16 9.57
CA LEU A 73 -11.39 -4.92 9.01
C LEU A 73 -10.29 -5.21 7.98
N SER A 74 -9.32 -6.08 8.32
CA SER A 74 -8.23 -6.41 7.39
C SER A 74 -8.74 -7.12 6.14
N ASP A 75 -9.76 -7.96 6.24
CA ASP A 75 -10.32 -8.66 5.07
C ASP A 75 -11.09 -7.69 4.17
N GLY A 76 -11.82 -6.74 4.74
CA GLY A 76 -12.46 -5.65 3.97
C GLY A 76 -11.44 -4.81 3.20
N LEU A 77 -10.33 -4.42 3.83
CA LEU A 77 -9.24 -3.68 3.18
C LEU A 77 -8.53 -4.52 2.12
N TYR A 78 -8.33 -5.82 2.37
CA TYR A 78 -7.75 -6.74 1.40
C TYR A 78 -8.63 -6.88 0.15
N GLN A 79 -9.95 -6.99 0.32
CA GLN A 79 -10.88 -7.04 -0.82
C GLN A 79 -10.90 -5.72 -1.60
N LEU A 80 -10.82 -4.58 -0.92
CA LEU A 80 -10.69 -3.28 -1.59
C LEU A 80 -9.38 -3.21 -2.39
N LYS A 81 -8.26 -3.67 -1.84
CA LYS A 81 -6.97 -3.74 -2.54
C LYS A 81 -7.10 -4.52 -3.85
N LEU A 82 -7.72 -5.71 -3.81
CA LEU A 82 -7.90 -6.54 -5.01
C LEU A 82 -8.77 -5.85 -6.07
N ARG A 83 -9.82 -5.12 -5.66
CA ARG A 83 -10.65 -4.35 -6.58
C ARG A 83 -9.88 -3.22 -7.26
N LEU A 84 -9.05 -2.50 -6.52
CA LEU A 84 -8.22 -1.43 -7.07
C LEU A 84 -7.15 -1.97 -8.03
N ILE A 85 -6.56 -3.13 -7.74
CA ILE A 85 -5.63 -3.81 -8.67
C ILE A 85 -6.36 -4.16 -9.98
N ALA A 86 -7.56 -4.75 -9.90
CA ALA A 86 -8.35 -5.06 -11.08
C ALA A 86 -8.73 -3.79 -11.86
N GLU A 87 -9.16 -2.74 -11.18
CA GLU A 87 -9.49 -1.45 -11.80
C GLU A 87 -8.28 -0.82 -12.52
N LEU A 88 -7.10 -0.91 -11.90
CA LEU A 88 -5.85 -0.41 -12.45
C LEU A 88 -5.48 -1.13 -13.76
N GLU A 89 -5.63 -2.45 -13.79
CA GLU A 89 -5.40 -3.25 -14.99
C GLU A 89 -6.47 -3.00 -16.08
N GLU A 90 -7.75 -2.98 -15.71
CA GLU A 90 -8.86 -2.83 -16.66
C GLU A 90 -8.90 -1.45 -17.33
N LYS A 91 -8.69 -0.37 -16.56
CA LYS A 91 -8.82 1.00 -17.07
C LYS A 91 -7.55 1.55 -17.68
N TYR A 92 -6.39 1.19 -17.13
CA TYR A 92 -5.12 1.79 -17.50
C TYR A 92 -4.13 0.78 -18.13
N GLY A 93 -4.48 -0.51 -18.17
CA GLY A 93 -3.59 -1.55 -18.68
C GLY A 93 -2.35 -1.76 -17.82
N TYR A 94 -2.33 -1.20 -16.62
CA TYR A 94 -1.18 -1.22 -15.72
C TYR A 94 -1.28 -2.40 -14.75
N LYS A 95 -0.22 -3.20 -14.67
CA LYS A 95 -0.17 -4.42 -13.84
C LYS A 95 0.61 -4.17 -12.57
N PHE A 96 -0.10 -4.14 -11.45
CA PHE A 96 0.52 -4.09 -10.13
C PHE A 96 1.03 -5.47 -9.72
N ASP A 97 2.33 -5.60 -9.39
CA ASP A 97 2.95 -6.86 -8.96
C ASP A 97 2.87 -6.99 -7.42
N ASP A 98 1.74 -7.49 -6.95
CA ASP A 98 1.51 -7.74 -5.53
C ASP A 98 2.47 -8.81 -4.97
N ALA A 99 2.91 -9.77 -5.80
CA ALA A 99 3.80 -10.85 -5.40
C ALA A 99 5.24 -10.37 -5.20
N TRP A 100 5.72 -9.45 -6.03
CA TRP A 100 7.01 -8.78 -5.82
C TRP A 100 7.02 -8.04 -4.48
N MET A 101 5.93 -7.33 -4.15
CA MET A 101 5.81 -6.65 -2.86
C MET A 101 5.80 -7.61 -1.67
N GLU A 102 5.18 -8.79 -1.77
CA GLU A 102 5.23 -9.81 -0.69
C GLU A 102 6.67 -10.33 -0.47
N ARG A 103 7.46 -10.50 -1.54
CA ARG A 103 8.87 -10.97 -1.42
C ARG A 103 9.78 -10.00 -0.67
N LEU A 104 9.44 -8.71 -0.65
CA LEU A 104 10.20 -7.69 0.09
C LEU A 104 9.92 -7.72 1.60
N ALA A 105 8.78 -8.30 2.01
CA ALA A 105 8.36 -8.34 3.40
C ALA A 105 9.02 -9.46 4.22
N GLY A 106 9.72 -10.41 3.57
CA GLY A 106 10.45 -11.51 4.21
C GLY A 106 9.63 -12.79 4.38
#